data_AF-A0A7S1QW26-F1
#
_entry.id   AF-A0A7S1QW26-F1
#
_cell.length_a   1.000
_cell.length_b   1.000
_cell.length_c   1.000
_cell.angle_alpha   90.00
_cell.angle_beta   90.00
_cell.angle_gamma   90.00
#
_symmetry.space_group_name_H-M   'P 1'
#
loop_
_entity.id
_entity.type
_entity.pdbx_description
1 polymer ?
#
loop_
_entity_poly.entity_id
_entity_poly.type
_entity_poly.pdbx_seq_one_letter_code
_entity_poly.pdbx_strand_id
1 'polypeptide(L)'
;VWSEPLKAGTCSASATPLAVAGGITCALEDGVKTYRFPAGIFEIDQQLLVPERTAIVGASNPNDMSEPTKSPDWKEQTLFLATRGATDYLMDYCHAKDMVTTRVGFVLSSHVTVRNVCYQGVDTIRPEDNGGLCGGGALETKGCAENSCDVSDVNNGGSDGMGSV
;
A
#
# COMPACT_ATOMS: atom_id res chain seq x y z
N VAL A 1 4.12 13.36 7.15
CA VAL A 1 3.84 12.32 6.14
C VAL A 1 2.78 11.39 6.71
N TRP A 2 1.69 11.14 5.98
CA TRP A 2 0.52 10.40 6.48
C TRP A 2 0.81 8.91 6.73
N SER A 3 1.85 8.36 6.10
CA SER A 3 2.21 6.93 6.15
C SER A 3 3.06 6.54 7.36
N GLU A 4 3.65 7.50 8.08
CA GLU A 4 4.53 7.21 9.23
C GLU A 4 3.85 6.38 10.34
N PRO A 5 2.59 6.64 10.72
CA PRO A 5 1.87 5.80 11.69
C PRO A 5 1.65 4.36 11.22
N LEU A 6 1.52 4.13 9.90
CA LEU A 6 1.42 2.78 9.34
C LEU A 6 2.77 2.06 9.44
N LYS A 7 3.87 2.73 9.06
CA LYS A 7 5.23 2.17 9.15
C LYS A 7 5.61 1.81 10.58
N ALA A 8 5.33 2.72 11.52
CA ALA A 8 5.63 2.53 12.94
C ALA A 8 4.73 1.50 13.62
N GLY A 9 3.62 1.09 12.98
CA GLY A 9 2.65 0.19 13.59
C GLY A 9 1.95 0.78 14.83
N THR A 10 2.00 2.11 14.99
CA THR A 10 1.48 2.82 16.15
C THR A 10 -0.03 2.95 16.06
N CYS A 11 -0.71 2.26 16.96
CA CYS A 11 -2.17 2.20 17.02
C CYS A 11 -2.62 2.31 18.49
N SER A 12 -3.88 2.70 18.72
CA SER A 12 -4.46 2.52 20.05
C SER A 12 -4.40 1.04 20.43
N ALA A 13 -3.97 0.74 21.66
CA ALA A 13 -4.00 -0.63 22.21
C ALA A 13 -5.44 -1.10 22.54
N SER A 14 -6.45 -0.28 22.25
CA SER A 14 -7.86 -0.54 22.49
C SER A 14 -8.68 -0.26 21.23
N ALA A 15 -9.96 -0.62 21.26
CA ALA A 15 -10.91 -0.32 20.19
C ALA A 15 -11.19 1.19 20.04
N THR A 16 -10.83 2.03 21.02
CA THR A 16 -10.96 3.48 20.91
C THR A 16 -9.94 4.02 19.92
N PRO A 17 -10.36 4.65 18.81
CA PRO A 17 -9.41 5.10 17.79
C PRO A 17 -8.50 6.23 18.28
N LEU A 18 -7.20 6.07 18.03
CA LEU A 18 -6.21 7.12 18.16
C LEU A 18 -6.20 7.93 16.86
N ALA A 19 -6.39 9.26 16.96
CA ALA A 19 -6.15 10.14 15.82
C ALA A 19 -4.65 10.15 15.49
N VAL A 20 -4.31 9.85 14.24
CA VAL A 20 -2.95 9.94 13.71
C VAL A 20 -2.91 10.98 12.58
N ALA A 21 -1.78 11.10 11.89
CA ALA A 21 -1.56 12.15 10.89
C ALA A 21 -2.62 12.14 9.76
N GLY A 22 -3.00 13.32 9.26
CA GLY A 22 -3.87 13.44 8.08
C GLY A 22 -5.34 13.04 8.30
N GLY A 23 -5.84 13.10 9.53
CA GLY A 23 -7.22 12.70 9.86
C GLY A 23 -7.45 11.18 9.83
N ILE A 24 -6.38 10.41 9.68
CA ILE A 24 -6.40 8.96 9.80
C ILE A 24 -6.62 8.62 11.27
N THR A 25 -7.36 7.55 11.55
CA THR A 25 -7.47 7.00 12.91
C THR A 25 -6.97 5.56 12.95
N CYS A 26 -6.49 5.11 14.12
CA CYS A 26 -6.07 3.73 14.32
C CYS A 26 -6.58 3.15 15.64
N ALA A 27 -7.25 2.00 15.56
CA ALA A 27 -7.69 1.22 16.72
C ALA A 27 -7.30 -0.27 16.59
N LEU A 28 -7.18 -0.96 17.72
CA LEU A 28 -7.13 -2.42 17.74
C LEU A 28 -8.57 -2.96 17.77
N GLU A 29 -9.04 -3.47 16.63
CA GLU A 29 -10.38 -4.04 16.46
C GLU A 29 -10.23 -5.56 16.31
N ASP A 30 -10.77 -6.35 17.26
CA ASP A 30 -10.70 -7.82 17.26
C ASP A 30 -9.29 -8.40 17.02
N GLY A 31 -8.27 -7.75 17.58
CA GLY A 31 -6.86 -8.15 17.42
C GLY A 31 -6.22 -7.75 16.09
N VAL A 32 -6.88 -6.89 15.30
CA VAL A 32 -6.40 -6.34 14.03
C VAL A 32 -6.14 -4.84 14.18
N LYS A 33 -4.93 -4.38 13.82
CA LYS A 33 -4.62 -2.95 13.76
C LYS A 33 -5.39 -2.32 12.60
N THR A 34 -6.42 -1.54 12.90
CA THR A 34 -7.33 -0.99 11.89
C THR A 34 -7.08 0.48 11.69
N TYR A 35 -6.49 0.83 10.54
CA TYR A 35 -6.29 2.18 10.08
C TYR A 35 -7.47 2.63 9.21
N ARG A 36 -8.11 3.74 9.60
CA ARG A 36 -9.25 4.31 8.90
C ARG A 36 -8.85 5.63 8.27
N PHE A 37 -8.97 5.70 6.96
CA PHE A 37 -8.61 6.87 6.16
C PHE A 37 -9.87 7.69 5.87
N PRO A 38 -9.80 9.02 5.99
CA PRO A 38 -10.87 9.88 5.53
C PRO A 38 -10.90 9.92 3.99
N ALA A 39 -11.92 10.58 3.44
CA ALA A 39 -11.96 10.88 2.03
C ALA A 39 -10.81 11.81 1.64
N GLY A 40 -10.28 11.64 0.44
CA GLY A 40 -9.17 12.43 -0.07
C GLY A 40 -8.12 11.60 -0.80
N ILE A 41 -7.07 12.28 -1.26
CA ILE A 41 -5.96 11.70 -2.02
C ILE A 41 -4.76 11.55 -1.09
N PHE A 42 -4.23 10.34 -1.03
CA PHE A 42 -3.05 9.96 -0.26
C PHE A 42 -1.97 9.52 -1.24
N GLU A 43 -1.04 10.44 -1.51
CA GLU A 43 0.08 10.16 -2.41
C GLU A 43 1.08 9.20 -1.76
N ILE A 44 1.45 8.17 -2.52
CA ILE A 44 2.47 7.20 -2.18
C ILE A 44 3.65 7.44 -3.13
N ASP A 45 4.83 7.70 -2.56
CA ASP A 45 6.05 8.02 -3.30
C ASP A 45 7.20 7.04 -3.03
N GLN A 46 6.92 6.03 -2.20
CA GLN A 46 7.85 4.99 -1.76
C GLN A 46 7.12 3.68 -1.48
N GLN A 47 7.88 2.60 -1.35
CA GLN A 47 7.37 1.34 -0.86
C GLN A 47 6.99 1.42 0.63
N LEU A 48 5.82 0.90 0.99
CA LEU A 48 5.31 0.87 2.37
C LEU A 48 5.00 -0.57 2.77
N LEU A 49 5.81 -1.14 3.65
CA LEU A 49 5.50 -2.45 4.23
C LEU A 49 4.31 -2.32 5.19
N VAL A 50 3.25 -3.08 4.93
CA VAL A 50 2.10 -3.19 5.82
C VAL A 50 2.31 -4.39 6.73
N PRO A 51 2.31 -4.21 8.07
CA PRO A 51 2.47 -5.31 9.02
C PRO A 51 1.37 -6.34 8.89
N GLU A 52 1.61 -7.55 9.40
CA GLU A 52 0.57 -8.56 9.48
C GLU A 52 -0.62 -8.10 10.35
N ARG A 53 -1.78 -8.72 10.15
CA ARG A 53 -3.00 -8.43 10.94
C ARG A 53 -3.33 -6.92 10.96
N THR A 54 -3.21 -6.29 9.81
CA THR A 54 -3.53 -4.87 9.60
C THR A 54 -4.73 -4.74 8.68
N ALA A 55 -5.65 -3.85 9.02
CA ALA A 55 -6.74 -3.45 8.13
C ALA A 55 -6.55 -1.98 7.70
N ILE A 56 -6.64 -1.75 6.39
CA ILE A 56 -6.71 -0.42 5.79
C ILE A 56 -8.14 -0.24 5.28
N VAL A 57 -8.84 0.75 5.85
CA VAL A 57 -10.25 1.02 5.55
C VAL A 57 -10.39 2.45 5.07
N GLY A 58 -10.83 2.64 3.83
CA GLY A 58 -11.16 3.97 3.32
C GLY A 58 -12.58 4.41 3.67
N ALA A 59 -12.90 5.65 3.29
CA ALA A 59 -14.10 6.35 3.73
C ALA A 59 -15.42 5.73 3.24
N SER A 60 -15.48 5.34 1.96
CA SER A 60 -16.72 4.89 1.32
C SER A 60 -16.46 3.79 0.29
N ASN A 61 -17.46 2.95 0.02
CA ASN A 61 -17.37 1.91 -1.01
C ASN A 61 -17.25 2.56 -2.41
N PRO A 62 -16.19 2.28 -3.17
CA PRO A 62 -16.01 2.85 -4.50
C PRO A 62 -16.83 2.16 -5.59
N ASN A 63 -17.37 0.96 -5.30
CA ASN A 63 -18.03 0.14 -6.30
C ASN A 63 -19.51 0.52 -6.45
N ASP A 64 -19.85 1.08 -7.61
CA ASP A 64 -21.23 1.21 -8.09
C ASP A 64 -21.47 0.21 -9.22
N MET A 65 -22.17 -0.89 -8.91
CA MET A 65 -22.42 -1.96 -9.88
C MET A 65 -23.38 -1.53 -11.00
N SER A 66 -24.14 -0.45 -10.81
CA SER A 66 -25.01 0.11 -11.85
C SER A 66 -24.24 1.01 -12.83
N GLU A 67 -23.10 1.55 -12.38
CA GLU A 67 -22.22 2.43 -13.16
C GLU A 67 -20.74 2.06 -12.96
N PRO A 68 -20.28 0.89 -13.45
CA PRO A 68 -18.92 0.40 -13.20
C PRO A 68 -17.80 1.26 -13.82
N THR A 69 -18.15 2.16 -14.75
CA THR A 69 -17.23 3.11 -15.37
C THR A 69 -17.20 4.47 -14.66
N LYS A 70 -17.98 4.64 -13.59
CA LYS A 70 -18.05 5.89 -12.85
C LYS A 70 -16.69 6.21 -12.25
N SER A 71 -16.15 7.36 -12.60
CA SER A 71 -14.93 7.86 -11.97
C SER A 71 -15.15 8.01 -10.47
N PRO A 72 -14.15 7.69 -9.63
CA PRO A 72 -14.38 7.78 -8.20
C PRO A 72 -14.47 9.23 -7.71
N ASP A 73 -15.19 9.45 -6.60
CA ASP A 73 -15.41 10.76 -5.99
C ASP A 73 -14.50 10.92 -4.76
N TRP A 74 -13.40 11.64 -4.95
CA TRP A 74 -12.38 11.86 -3.91
C TRP A 74 -12.87 12.71 -2.73
N LYS A 75 -14.04 13.35 -2.84
CA LYS A 75 -14.66 14.05 -1.70
C LYS A 75 -15.34 13.08 -0.74
N GLU A 76 -15.71 11.90 -1.22
CA GLU A 76 -16.42 10.88 -0.46
C GLU A 76 -15.60 9.61 -0.24
N GLN A 77 -14.59 9.39 -1.08
CA GLN A 77 -13.79 8.17 -1.14
C GLN A 77 -12.31 8.45 -0.87
N THR A 78 -11.61 7.42 -0.40
CA THR A 78 -10.16 7.44 -0.19
C THR A 78 -9.46 6.96 -1.45
N LEU A 79 -8.53 7.75 -1.99
CA LEU A 79 -7.65 7.36 -3.10
C LEU A 79 -6.22 7.21 -2.61
N PHE A 80 -5.62 6.06 -2.87
CA PHE A 80 -4.17 5.88 -2.82
C PHE A 80 -3.58 6.08 -4.21
N LEU A 81 -2.75 7.11 -4.38
CA LEU A 81 -2.16 7.48 -5.67
C LEU A 81 -0.65 7.29 -5.62
N ALA A 82 -0.12 6.31 -6.34
CA ALA A 82 1.31 6.21 -6.53
C ALA A 82 1.77 7.33 -7.49
N THR A 83 2.58 8.26 -7.00
CA THR A 83 3.08 9.41 -7.78
C THR A 83 4.50 9.21 -8.31
N ARG A 84 5.14 8.11 -7.91
CA ARG A 84 6.48 7.68 -8.31
C ARG A 84 6.51 6.16 -8.52
N GLY A 85 7.62 5.65 -9.03
CA GLY A 85 7.85 4.23 -9.27
C GLY A 85 8.46 3.97 -10.65
N ALA A 86 8.77 2.71 -10.92
CA ALA A 86 9.18 2.29 -12.26
C ALA A 86 8.06 2.55 -13.27
N THR A 87 8.39 3.31 -14.32
CA THR A 87 7.58 3.46 -15.54
C THR A 87 8.31 2.91 -16.77
N ASP A 88 9.58 2.55 -16.62
CA ASP A 88 10.39 1.89 -17.66
C ASP A 88 10.14 0.38 -17.61
N TYR A 89 9.64 -0.16 -18.72
CA TYR A 89 9.28 -1.55 -18.91
C TYR A 89 10.49 -2.49 -19.08
N LEU A 90 11.71 -1.96 -19.19
CA LEU A 90 12.95 -2.75 -19.23
C LEU A 90 13.69 -2.77 -17.89
N MET A 91 13.16 -2.10 -16.87
CA MET A 91 13.78 -2.04 -15.56
C MET A 91 13.59 -3.36 -14.79
N ASP A 92 14.66 -3.83 -14.15
CA ASP A 92 14.60 -4.97 -13.23
C ASP A 92 13.74 -4.62 -12.01
N TYR A 93 12.46 -5.04 -12.02
CA TYR A 93 11.51 -4.68 -10.96
C TYR A 93 11.74 -5.49 -9.68
N CYS A 94 11.93 -6.81 -9.79
CA CYS A 94 12.03 -7.71 -8.64
C CYS A 94 13.37 -7.62 -7.89
N HIS A 95 14.41 -7.14 -8.57
CA HIS A 95 15.78 -7.01 -8.04
C HIS A 95 16.31 -5.59 -8.23
N ALA A 96 15.41 -4.60 -8.23
CA ALA A 96 15.80 -3.22 -8.35
C ALA A 96 16.80 -2.88 -7.24
N LYS A 97 17.92 -2.24 -7.61
CA LYS A 97 18.92 -1.77 -6.64
C LYS A 97 18.30 -0.84 -5.58
N ASP A 98 17.26 -0.11 -5.95
CA ASP A 98 16.45 0.72 -5.05
C ASP A 98 14.99 0.23 -5.08
N MET A 99 14.67 -0.74 -4.24
CA MET A 99 13.29 -1.25 -4.13
C MET A 99 12.32 -0.20 -3.59
N VAL A 100 12.80 0.74 -2.77
CA VAL A 100 11.94 1.71 -2.08
C VAL A 100 11.33 2.70 -3.06
N THR A 101 12.12 3.19 -4.02
CA THR A 101 11.63 4.18 -5.00
C THR A 101 11.22 3.55 -6.33
N THR A 102 11.69 2.33 -6.64
CA THR A 102 11.28 1.59 -7.85
C THR A 102 9.90 0.93 -7.67
N ARG A 103 9.63 0.39 -6.48
CA ARG A 103 8.40 -0.37 -6.17
C ARG A 103 7.49 0.38 -5.20
N VAL A 104 6.96 1.51 -5.66
CA VAL A 104 6.06 2.36 -4.87
C VAL A 104 4.71 1.70 -4.70
N GLY A 105 4.19 1.71 -3.46
CA GLY A 105 2.91 1.11 -3.11
C GLY A 105 2.96 0.41 -1.75
N PHE A 106 1.85 -0.17 -1.34
CA PHE A 106 1.79 -0.99 -0.13
C PHE A 106 2.23 -2.42 -0.42
N VAL A 107 3.18 -2.94 0.35
CA VAL A 107 3.52 -4.37 0.37
C VAL A 107 2.72 -5.04 1.47
N LEU A 108 1.74 -5.85 1.08
CA LEU A 108 0.80 -6.48 2.00
C LEU A 108 1.41 -7.77 2.58
N SER A 109 1.54 -7.83 3.91
CA SER A 109 1.92 -9.04 4.64
C SER A 109 0.73 -9.97 4.87
N SER A 110 0.95 -11.05 5.63
CA SER A 110 -0.09 -12.01 5.99
C SER A 110 -1.27 -11.37 6.71
N HIS A 111 -2.49 -11.81 6.39
CA HIS A 111 -3.72 -11.36 7.04
C HIS A 111 -3.97 -9.84 6.97
N VAL A 112 -3.48 -9.17 5.92
CA VAL A 112 -3.82 -7.78 5.65
C VAL A 112 -5.15 -7.69 4.93
N THR A 113 -6.00 -6.77 5.35
CA THR A 113 -7.27 -6.45 4.68
C THR A 113 -7.24 -5.03 4.14
N VAL A 114 -7.62 -4.83 2.88
CA VAL A 114 -7.79 -3.51 2.27
C VAL A 114 -9.21 -3.41 1.73
N ARG A 115 -9.97 -2.39 2.12
CA ARG A 115 -11.37 -2.21 1.68
C ARG A 115 -11.78 -0.74 1.61
N ASN A 116 -12.82 -0.46 0.82
CA ASN A 116 -13.40 0.88 0.66
C ASN A 116 -12.39 1.93 0.16
N VAL A 117 -11.49 1.54 -0.74
CA VAL A 117 -10.45 2.42 -1.27
C VAL A 117 -10.44 2.37 -2.79
N CYS A 118 -10.15 3.52 -3.39
CA CYS A 118 -9.68 3.63 -4.76
C CYS A 118 -8.15 3.55 -4.73
N TYR A 119 -7.56 3.01 -5.79
CA TYR A 119 -6.11 2.97 -5.92
C TYR A 119 -5.71 3.20 -7.37
N GLN A 120 -4.60 3.90 -7.57
CA GLN A 120 -4.05 4.16 -8.88
C GLN A 120 -2.53 4.07 -8.82
N GLY A 121 -1.98 3.23 -9.71
CA GLY A 121 -0.55 3.11 -9.91
C GLY A 121 0.03 4.28 -10.71
N VAL A 122 1.36 4.44 -10.65
CA VAL A 122 2.07 5.45 -11.45
C VAL A 122 2.09 5.08 -12.93
N ASP A 123 2.11 3.78 -13.21
CA ASP A 123 1.98 3.24 -14.55
C ASP A 123 0.50 3.21 -14.94
N THR A 124 0.12 4.15 -15.80
CA THR A 124 -1.23 4.27 -16.37
C THR A 124 -1.32 3.79 -17.82
N ILE A 125 -0.20 3.37 -18.40
CA ILE A 125 -0.09 2.94 -19.80
C ILE A 125 0.77 1.68 -19.81
N ARG A 126 0.15 0.50 -19.83
CA ARG A 126 0.87 -0.76 -20.09
C ARG A 126 1.07 -0.90 -21.60
N PRO A 127 2.27 -0.66 -22.16
CA PRO A 127 2.41 -0.61 -23.60
C PRO A 127 2.38 -2.03 -24.18
N GLU A 128 2.96 -3.02 -23.47
CA GLU A 128 2.99 -4.44 -23.85
C GLU A 128 3.18 -5.29 -22.58
N ASP A 129 2.52 -6.45 -22.49
CA ASP A 129 2.61 -7.42 -21.39
C ASP A 129 4.02 -8.07 -21.38
N ASN A 130 5.00 -7.35 -20.84
CA ASN A 130 6.44 -7.63 -20.91
C ASN A 130 6.92 -8.80 -20.01
N GLY A 131 6.00 -9.68 -19.57
CA GLY A 131 6.32 -10.81 -18.70
C GLY A 131 6.60 -10.43 -17.23
N GLY A 132 6.52 -9.14 -16.87
CA GLY A 132 6.58 -8.64 -15.50
C GLY A 132 5.20 -8.23 -15.00
N LEU A 133 4.53 -9.09 -14.22
CA LEU A 133 3.24 -8.76 -13.59
C LEU A 133 3.37 -7.74 -12.44
N CYS A 134 4.58 -7.34 -12.09
CA CYS A 134 4.90 -6.42 -11.01
C CYS A 134 5.35 -5.09 -11.60
N GLY A 135 4.54 -4.05 -11.46
CA GLY A 135 4.81 -2.73 -12.04
C GLY A 135 3.85 -1.67 -11.53
N GLY A 136 4.40 -0.64 -10.88
CA GLY A 136 3.73 0.61 -10.50
C GLY A 136 2.49 0.52 -9.60
N GLY A 137 2.14 -0.65 -9.08
CA GLY A 137 0.89 -0.90 -8.38
C GLY A 137 0.83 -0.26 -7.00
N ALA A 138 -0.26 0.44 -6.69
CA ALA A 138 -0.48 0.99 -5.35
C ALA A 138 -0.59 -0.11 -4.25
N LEU A 139 -0.87 -1.36 -4.63
CA LEU A 139 -0.92 -2.53 -3.75
C LEU A 139 -0.12 -3.67 -4.38
N GLU A 140 0.76 -4.29 -3.60
CA GLU A 140 1.59 -5.42 -4.00
C GLU A 140 1.58 -6.51 -2.93
N THR A 141 1.74 -7.77 -3.38
CA THR A 141 2.09 -8.87 -2.48
C THR A 141 3.60 -9.09 -2.50
N LYS A 142 4.15 -9.79 -1.50
CA LYS A 142 5.60 -10.06 -1.38
C LYS A 142 6.21 -10.90 -2.53
N GLY A 143 5.46 -11.27 -3.55
CA GLY A 143 5.88 -12.21 -4.61
C GLY A 143 7.01 -11.74 -5.52
N CYS A 144 7.34 -10.45 -5.51
CA CYS A 144 8.40 -9.87 -6.35
C CYS A 144 9.72 -9.57 -5.60
N ALA A 145 9.95 -10.16 -4.44
CA ALA A 145 11.33 -10.33 -3.96
C ALA A 145 11.59 -11.75 -3.50
N GLU A 146 12.87 -12.10 -3.45
CA GLU A 146 13.31 -13.36 -2.88
C GLU A 146 12.90 -13.43 -1.40
N ASN A 147 12.28 -14.54 -1.00
CA ASN A 147 11.89 -14.79 0.38
C ASN A 147 13.06 -15.28 1.24
N SER A 148 14.28 -15.31 0.71
CA SER A 148 15.47 -15.73 1.43
C SER A 148 16.46 -14.57 1.51
N CYS A 149 16.78 -14.19 2.75
CA CYS A 149 17.84 -13.23 3.06
C CYS A 149 19.25 -13.83 2.83
N ASP A 150 19.35 -15.12 2.50
CA ASP A 150 20.63 -15.83 2.35
C ASP A 150 21.16 -15.78 0.91
N VAL A 151 20.31 -15.44 -0.06
CA VAL A 151 20.63 -15.43 -1.51
C VAL A 151 20.56 -14.03 -2.13
N SER A 152 19.99 -13.06 -1.44
CA SER A 152 19.79 -11.71 -1.97
C SER A 152 19.94 -10.65 -0.87
N ASP A 153 20.73 -9.61 -1.14
CA ASP A 153 20.76 -8.35 -0.36
C ASP A 153 19.41 -7.60 -0.48
N VAL A 154 18.57 -7.99 -1.44
CA VAL A 154 17.25 -7.45 -1.71
C VAL A 154 16.21 -8.30 -0.97
N ASN A 155 15.99 -7.97 0.29
CA ASN A 155 14.86 -8.46 1.07
C ASN A 155 13.60 -7.64 0.69
N ASN A 156 12.44 -8.28 0.62
CA ASN A 156 11.10 -7.65 0.56
C ASN A 156 10.86 -6.56 1.63
N GLY A 157 11.76 -6.44 2.61
CA GLY A 157 11.81 -5.38 3.59
C GLY A 157 12.70 -4.21 3.14
N GLY A 158 12.16 -3.33 2.30
CA GLY A 158 12.54 -1.90 2.37
C GLY A 158 12.37 -1.29 3.78
N SER A 159 11.77 -2.05 4.71
CA SER A 159 11.92 -1.96 6.16
C SER A 159 12.97 -2.97 6.62
N ASP A 160 14.18 -2.49 6.97
CA ASP A 160 15.15 -3.03 7.96
C ASP A 160 15.36 -4.56 8.15
N GLY A 161 14.87 -5.42 7.27
CA GLY A 161 14.85 -6.87 7.46
C GLY A 161 14.00 -7.36 8.64
N MET A 162 13.32 -6.46 9.36
CA MET A 162 12.45 -6.81 10.47
C MET A 162 11.01 -6.59 10.03
N GLY A 163 10.20 -7.65 10.02
CA GLY A 163 8.76 -7.44 10.12
C GLY A 163 8.53 -6.59 11.37
N SER A 164 7.98 -5.39 11.21
CA SER A 164 7.64 -4.54 12.34
C SER A 164 6.77 -5.34 13.31
N VAL A 165 7.30 -5.51 14.51
CA VAL A 165 6.73 -6.27 15.63
C VAL A 165 5.37 -5.74 16.10
#